data_AF-G3BCW8-F1
#
_entry.id   AF-G3BCW8-F1
#
_cell.length_a   1.000
_cell.length_b   1.000
_cell.length_c   1.000
_cell.angle_alpha   90.00
_cell.angle_beta   90.00
_cell.angle_gamma   90.00
#
_symmetry.space_group_name_H-M   'P 1'
#
loop_
_entity.id
_entity.type
_entity.pdbx_description
1 polymer ?
#
loop_
_entity_poly.entity_id
_entity_poly.type
_entity_poly.pdbx_seq_one_letter_code
_entity_poly.pdbx_strand_id
1 'polypeptide(L)' 'MNSFEDDFNGKTMNFQEQQRRQVIMNTIENHDYLLVVASQQNKTVEQVKYELMMKLMRKS' A
#
# COMPACT_ATOMS: atom_id res chain seq x y z
N MET A 1 16.32 -25.91 11.85
CA MET A 1 15.28 -25.08 11.20
C MET A 1 15.72 -23.65 11.42
N ASN A 2 16.22 -22.96 10.39
CA ASN A 2 16.72 -21.60 10.53
C ASN A 2 15.54 -20.66 10.74
N SER A 3 15.34 -20.26 11.98
CA SER A 3 14.55 -19.11 12.37
C SER A 3 15.26 -17.88 11.83
N PHE A 4 14.76 -17.37 10.69
CA PHE A 4 15.08 -16.05 10.21
C PHE A 4 14.55 -15.05 11.24
N GLU A 5 15.46 -14.66 12.13
CA GLU A 5 15.38 -13.42 12.88
C GLU A 5 15.40 -12.27 11.87
N ASP A 6 14.23 -11.87 11.39
CA ASP A 6 14.02 -10.54 10.88
C ASP A 6 13.33 -9.72 11.96
N ASP A 7 14.16 -8.90 12.56
CA ASP A 7 13.95 -7.98 13.66
C ASP A 7 13.07 -6.79 13.22
N PHE A 8 11.78 -7.05 12.93
CA PHE A 8 10.77 -6.01 12.66
C PHE A 8 9.69 -6.00 13.75
N ASN A 9 10.11 -5.67 14.97
CA ASN A 9 9.33 -4.84 15.87
C ASN A 9 7.90 -5.36 16.22
N GLY A 10 7.83 -6.51 16.89
CA GLY A 10 7.02 -6.75 18.10
C GLY A 10 5.54 -6.35 18.18
N LYS A 11 4.84 -6.07 17.08
CA LYS A 11 3.38 -5.98 17.03
C LYS A 11 2.90 -6.87 15.91
N THR A 12 2.27 -8.00 16.26
CA THR A 12 1.44 -8.77 15.33
C THR A 12 0.54 -7.79 14.59
N MET A 13 0.81 -7.60 13.30
CA MET A 13 0.03 -6.70 12.46
C MET A 13 -1.42 -7.18 12.49
N ASN A 14 -2.34 -6.34 12.96
CA ASN A 14 -3.77 -6.69 13.03
C ASN A 14 -4.26 -7.14 11.63
N PHE A 15 -5.13 -8.15 11.57
CA PHE A 15 -5.73 -8.64 10.33
C PHE A 15 -6.33 -7.52 9.47
N GLN A 16 -6.98 -6.53 10.10
CA GLN A 16 -7.51 -5.38 9.39
C GLN A 16 -6.42 -4.55 8.70
N GLU A 17 -5.26 -4.38 9.34
CA GLU A 17 -4.11 -3.66 8.77
C GLU A 17 -3.46 -4.48 7.64
N GLN A 18 -3.41 -5.80 7.76
CA GLN A 18 -2.95 -6.69 6.69
C GLN A 18 -3.85 -6.57 5.46
N GLN A 19 -5.18 -6.64 5.64
CA GLN A 19 -6.14 -6.49 4.55
C GLN A 19 -6.05 -5.11 3.89
N ARG A 20 -5.94 -4.04 4.70
CA ARG A 20 -5.77 -2.68 4.19
C ARG A 20 -4.53 -2.56 3.31
N ARG A 21 -3.40 -3.11 3.76
CA ARG A 21 -2.14 -3.12 2.98
C ARG A 21 -2.29 -3.91 1.69
N GLN A 22 -2.92 -5.07 1.72
CA GLN A 22 -3.15 -5.89 0.53
C GLN A 22 -3.97 -5.15 -0.52
N VAL A 23 -5.06 -4.49 -0.11
CA VAL A 23 -5.89 -3.68 -1.02
C VAL A 23 -5.07 -2.56 -1.66
N ILE A 24 -4.27 -1.85 -0.87
CA ILE A 24 -3.43 -0.76 -1.39
C ILE A 24 -2.38 -1.30 -2.37
N MET A 25 -1.73 -2.42 -2.07
CA MET A 25 -0.75 -3.04 -2.97
C MET A 25 -1.40 -3.44 -4.30
N ASN A 26 -2.54 -4.14 -4.25
CA ASN A 26 -3.31 -4.50 -5.45
C ASN A 26 -3.71 -3.26 -6.27
N THR A 27 -3.99 -2.15 -5.59
CA THR A 27 -4.36 -0.88 -6.23
C THR A 27 -3.17 -0.24 -6.95
N ILE A 28 -1.97 -0.31 -6.38
CA ILE A 28 -0.73 0.21 -6.97
C ILE A 28 -0.32 -0.59 -8.22
N GLU A 29 -0.60 -1.89 -8.23
CA GLU A 29 -0.31 -2.78 -9.36
C GLU A 29 -1.30 -2.66 -10.52
N ASN A 30 -2.52 -2.16 -10.26
CA ASN A 30 -3.55 -2.00 -11.28
C ASN A 30 -3.38 -0.69 -12.08
N HIS A 31 -2.74 -0.77 -13.25
CA HIS A 31 -2.47 0.40 -14.09
C HIS A 31 -3.74 1.10 -14.59
N ASP A 32 -4.76 0.37 -15.02
CA ASP A 32 -6.01 0.94 -15.53
C ASP A 32 -6.73 1.75 -14.46
N TYR A 33 -6.77 1.22 -13.24
CA TYR A 33 -7.31 1.92 -12.08
C TYR A 33 -6.54 3.23 -11.82
N LEU A 34 -5.21 3.18 -11.88
CA LEU A 34 -4.39 4.38 -11.67
C LEU A 34 -4.64 5.44 -12.75
N LEU A 35 -4.84 5.05 -14.00
CA LEU A 35 -5.18 5.97 -15.10
C LEU A 35 -6.53 6.65 -14.86
N VAL A 36 -7.55 5.88 -14.46
CA VAL A 36 -8.88 6.41 -14.12
C VAL A 36 -8.79 7.42 -12.99
N VAL A 37 -8.11 7.07 -11.90
CA VAL A 37 -7.97 7.95 -10.74
C VAL A 37 -7.14 9.20 -11.05
N ALA A 38 -6.04 9.05 -11.79
CA ALA A 38 -5.21 10.16 -12.24
C ALA A 38 -6.02 11.16 -13.07
N SER A 39 -6.84 10.66 -13.99
CA SER A 39 -7.75 11.48 -14.80
C SER A 39 -8.78 12.22 -13.94
N GLN A 40 -9.44 11.52 -13.00
CA GLN A 40 -10.44 12.11 -12.11
C GLN A 40 -9.87 13.19 -11.18
N GLN A 41 -8.63 13.00 -10.71
CA GLN A 41 -7.99 13.90 -9.74
C GLN A 41 -7.16 15.01 -10.41
N ASN A 42 -7.05 15.02 -11.73
CA ASN A 42 -6.13 15.89 -12.48
C ASN A 42 -4.69 15.80 -11.95
N LYS A 43 -4.20 14.57 -11.76
CA LYS A 43 -2.86 14.24 -11.26
C LYS A 43 -2.14 13.32 -12.23
N THR A 44 -0.82 13.20 -12.10
CA THR A 44 -0.07 12.15 -12.78
C THR A 44 -0.26 10.80 -12.09
N VAL A 45 -0.09 9.70 -12.83
CA VAL A 45 -0.08 8.34 -12.26
C VAL A 45 0.96 8.21 -11.14
N GLU A 46 2.11 8.87 -11.28
CA GLU A 46 3.17 8.86 -10.27
C GLU A 46 2.75 9.56 -8.97
N GLN A 47 2.05 10.69 -9.06
CA GLN A 47 1.47 11.37 -7.89
C GLN A 47 0.44 10.48 -7.18
N VAL A 48 -0.43 9.79 -7.93
CA VAL A 48 -1.41 8.86 -7.36
C VAL A 48 -0.71 7.67 -6.67
N LYS A 49 0.32 7.09 -7.29
CA LYS A 49 1.13 6.02 -6.69
C LYS A 49 1.81 6.47 -5.40
N TYR A 50 2.39 7.67 -5.40
CA TYR A 50 3.03 8.24 -4.21
C TYR A 50 2.03 8.38 -3.06
N GLU A 51 0.82 8.90 -3.31
CA GLU A 51 -0.22 9.02 -2.28
C GLU A 51 -0.67 7.66 -1.72
N LEU A 52 -0.78 6.63 -2.58
CA LEU A 52 -1.08 5.27 -2.15
C LEU A 52 0.04 4.68 -1.28
N MET A 53 1.31 4.90 -1.64
CA MET A 53 2.46 4.52 -0.81
C MET A 53 2.45 5.24 0.55
N MET A 54 2.12 6.53 0.57
CA MET A 54 1.98 7.28 1.83
C MET A 54 0.86 6.71 2.69
N LYS A 55 -0.27 6.28 2.10
CA LYS A 55 -1.34 5.58 2.82
C LYS A 55 -0.86 4.23 3.35
N LEU A 56 -0.03 3.49 2.62
CA LEU A 56 0.54 2.22 3.08
C LEU A 56 1.41 2.39 4.34
N MET A 57 2.19 3.47 4.40
CA MET A 57 3.12 3.75 5.49
C MET A 57 2.47 4.35 6.75
N ARG A 58 1.33 5.04 6.63
CA ARG A 58 0.59 5.54 7.79
C ARG A 58 0.01 4.36 8.58
N LYS A 59 0.45 4.18 9.83
CA LYS A 59 -0.19 3.28 10.80
C LYS A 59 -1.52 3.90 11.24
N SER A 60 -2.59 3.12 11.22
CA SER A 60 -3.84 3.44 11.91
C SER A 60 -3.68 3.32 13.43
#